data_AF-A0A4Y8WKZ4-F1
#
_entry.id   AF-A0A4Y8WKZ4-F1
#
_cell.length_a   1.000
_cell.length_b   1.000
_cell.length_c   1.000
_cell.angle_alpha   90.00
_cell.angle_beta   90.00
_cell.angle_gamma   90.00
#
_symmetry.space_group_name_H-M   'P 1'
#
loop_
_entity.id
_entity.type
_entity.pdbx_description
1 polymer ?
#
loop_
_entity_poly.entity_id
_entity_poly.type
_entity_poly.pdbx_seq_one_letter_code
_entity_poly.pdbx_strand_id
1 'polypeptide(L)'
;MGFTIPAMFSAGFITALFYFLLVGFNFTTISAYQKSTQSLASVLLPKVRQQAETSCDFSHQAINELSTKVQSMRTLSSRIKQIDDAPSDEVKQYREQMEQVYKEVLVLLQFGDRLHQQQSGIVEGVQIIEAAIERLDSCGWDEDEIREALDVIEQKTRVESNKSPHDEGSVTFF
;
A
#
# COMPACT_ATOMS: atom_id res chain seq x y z
N MET A 1 -19.75 -10.05 -67.57
CA MET A 1 -19.96 -10.09 -66.10
C MET A 1 -20.24 -8.66 -65.64
N GLY A 2 -21.51 -8.29 -65.50
CA GLY A 2 -21.90 -6.92 -65.17
C GLY A 2 -22.09 -6.75 -63.66
N PHE A 3 -21.43 -5.76 -63.08
CA PHE A 3 -21.74 -5.29 -61.73
C PHE A 3 -23.18 -4.77 -61.74
N THR A 4 -24.06 -5.40 -60.97
CA THR A 4 -25.43 -4.92 -60.82
C THR A 4 -25.43 -3.73 -59.87
N ILE A 5 -26.18 -2.66 -60.19
CA ILE A 5 -26.31 -1.46 -59.36
C ILE A 5 -26.56 -1.78 -57.86
N PRO A 6 -27.38 -2.77 -57.49
CA PRO A 6 -27.54 -3.20 -56.10
C PRO A 6 -26.25 -3.64 -55.40
N ALA A 7 -25.33 -4.30 -56.12
CA ALA A 7 -24.06 -4.76 -55.57
C ALA A 7 -23.10 -3.59 -55.25
N MET A 8 -23.16 -2.50 -56.03
CA MET A 8 -22.40 -1.27 -55.75
C MET A 8 -22.94 -0.53 -54.52
N PHE A 9 -24.27 -0.45 -54.38
CA PHE A 9 -24.89 0.13 -53.19
C PHE A 9 -24.61 -0.68 -51.92
N SER A 10 -24.67 -2.02 -51.99
CA SER A 10 -24.34 -2.87 -50.85
C SER A 10 -22.87 -2.78 -50.46
N ALA A 11 -21.95 -2.73 -51.43
CA ALA A 11 -20.54 -2.54 -51.17
C ALA A 11 -20.26 -1.17 -50.52
N GLY A 12 -20.84 -0.10 -51.05
CA GLY A 12 -20.72 1.24 -50.46
C GLY A 12 -21.27 1.31 -49.03
N PHE A 13 -22.39 0.66 -48.76
CA PHE A 13 -22.97 0.60 -47.41
C PHE A 13 -22.10 -0.22 -46.43
N ILE A 14 -21.58 -1.37 -46.85
CA ILE A 14 -20.67 -2.18 -46.04
C ILE A 14 -19.38 -1.41 -45.75
N THR A 15 -18.79 -0.75 -46.75
CA THR A 15 -17.58 0.06 -46.56
C THR A 15 -17.83 1.25 -45.63
N ALA A 16 -19.00 1.91 -45.74
CA ALA A 16 -19.38 3.00 -44.84
C ALA A 16 -19.54 2.51 -43.39
N LEU A 17 -20.18 1.35 -43.17
CA LEU A 17 -20.30 0.72 -41.85
C LEU A 17 -18.94 0.35 -41.27
N PHE A 18 -18.06 -0.25 -42.08
CA PHE A 18 -16.70 -0.58 -41.65
C PHE A 18 -15.91 0.67 -41.26
N TYR A 19 -15.99 1.73 -42.08
CA TYR A 19 -15.34 3.00 -41.76
C TYR A 19 -15.88 3.61 -40.46
N PHE A 20 -17.20 3.59 -40.27
CA PHE A 20 -17.83 4.10 -39.05
C PHE A 20 -17.44 3.31 -37.81
N LEU A 21 -17.38 1.97 -37.91
CA LEU A 21 -16.88 1.10 -36.86
C LEU A 21 -15.42 1.39 -36.52
N LEU A 22 -14.56 1.57 -37.53
CA LEU A 22 -13.12 1.82 -37.35
C LEU A 22 -12.88 3.18 -36.69
N VAL A 23 -13.59 4.23 -37.13
CA VAL A 23 -13.53 5.57 -36.52
C VAL A 23 -14.09 5.55 -35.10
N GLY A 24 -15.23 4.88 -34.88
CA GLY A 24 -15.82 4.70 -33.56
C GLY A 24 -14.88 4.01 -32.59
N PHE A 25 -14.25 2.90 -33.02
CA PHE A 25 -13.29 2.15 -32.22
C PHE A 25 -12.09 3.01 -31.85
N ASN A 26 -11.47 3.69 -32.82
CA ASN A 26 -10.34 4.59 -32.57
C ASN A 26 -10.68 5.70 -31.56
N PHE A 27 -11.87 6.31 -31.68
CA PHE A 27 -12.29 7.36 -30.76
C PHE A 27 -12.52 6.83 -29.34
N THR A 28 -13.18 5.68 -29.19
CA THR A 28 -13.41 5.04 -27.90
C THR A 28 -12.09 4.62 -27.23
N THR A 29 -11.17 4.03 -28.00
CA THR A 29 -9.85 3.64 -27.51
C THR A 29 -9.07 4.87 -27.03
N ILE A 30 -8.95 5.92 -27.86
CA ILE A 30 -8.25 7.17 -27.47
C ILE A 30 -8.88 7.78 -26.20
N SER A 31 -10.21 7.81 -26.12
CA SER A 31 -10.92 8.31 -24.93
C SER A 31 -10.65 7.47 -23.68
N ALA A 32 -10.54 6.14 -23.80
CA ALA A 32 -10.22 5.25 -22.69
C ALA A 32 -8.78 5.45 -22.19
N TYR A 33 -7.81 5.58 -23.11
CA TYR A 33 -6.42 5.90 -22.77
C TYR A 33 -6.27 7.29 -22.12
N GLN A 34 -7.01 8.28 -22.61
CA GLN A 34 -6.97 9.62 -22.02
C GLN A 34 -7.58 9.62 -20.61
N LYS A 35 -8.69 8.90 -20.41
CA LYS A 35 -9.33 8.76 -19.09
C LYS A 35 -8.43 7.99 -18.11
N SER A 36 -7.81 6.89 -18.56
CA SER A 36 -6.93 6.07 -17.72
C SER A 36 -5.68 6.85 -17.30
N THR A 37 -5.00 7.50 -18.24
CA THR A 37 -3.80 8.31 -17.93
C THR A 37 -4.12 9.47 -16.99
N GLN A 38 -5.26 10.14 -17.16
CA GLN A 38 -5.70 11.19 -16.25
C GLN A 38 -5.99 10.63 -14.86
N SER A 39 -6.75 9.53 -14.75
CA SER A 39 -7.09 8.89 -13.47
C SER A 39 -5.85 8.37 -12.73
N LEU A 40 -4.94 7.71 -13.44
CA LEU A 40 -3.64 7.29 -12.93
C LEU A 40 -2.87 8.45 -12.31
N ALA A 41 -2.75 9.56 -13.05
CA ALA A 41 -1.96 10.71 -12.63
C ALA A 41 -2.59 11.50 -11.48
N SER A 42 -3.92 11.69 -11.48
CA SER A 42 -4.59 12.59 -10.54
C SER A 42 -5.21 11.90 -9.33
N VAL A 43 -5.45 10.58 -9.39
CA VAL A 43 -6.17 9.84 -8.34
C VAL A 43 -5.37 8.64 -7.83
N LEU A 44 -5.05 7.70 -8.72
CA LEU A 44 -4.57 6.37 -8.29
C LEU A 44 -3.11 6.40 -7.81
N LEU A 45 -2.19 6.98 -8.60
CA LEU A 45 -0.78 7.09 -8.19
C LEU A 45 -0.60 7.95 -6.95
N PRO A 46 -1.29 9.12 -6.80
CA PRO A 46 -1.24 9.87 -5.56
C PRO A 46 -1.68 9.07 -4.33
N LYS A 47 -2.74 8.25 -4.42
CA LYS A 47 -3.18 7.39 -3.30
C LYS A 47 -2.11 6.36 -2.92
N VAL A 48 -1.59 5.61 -3.89
CA VAL A 48 -0.54 4.61 -3.64
C VAL A 48 0.72 5.26 -3.07
N ARG A 49 1.10 6.42 -3.63
CA ARG A 49 2.22 7.22 -3.13
C ARG A 49 2.01 7.63 -1.67
N GLN A 50 0.83 8.14 -1.32
CA GLN A 50 0.52 8.54 0.04
C GLN A 50 0.61 7.35 1.02
N GLN A 51 0.12 6.18 0.63
CA GLN A 51 0.25 4.95 1.43
C GLN A 51 1.73 4.55 1.62
N ALA A 52 2.54 4.65 0.57
CA ALA A 52 3.97 4.38 0.63
C ALA A 52 4.73 5.38 1.51
N GLU A 53 4.43 6.68 1.41
CA GLU A 53 4.98 7.73 2.28
C GLU A 53 4.62 7.46 3.74
N THR A 54 3.34 7.15 4.02
CA THR A 54 2.85 6.81 5.36
C THR A 54 3.58 5.58 5.94
N SER A 55 3.76 4.53 5.14
CA SER A 55 4.48 3.33 5.55
C SER A 55 5.96 3.60 5.82
N CYS A 56 6.59 4.46 5.01
CA CYS A 56 7.98 4.88 5.20
C CYS A 56 8.15 5.67 6.51
N ASP A 57 7.29 6.65 6.76
CA ASP A 57 7.32 7.47 7.98
C ASP A 57 7.11 6.61 9.22
N PHE A 58 6.13 5.69 9.18
CA PHE A 58 5.87 4.74 10.25
C PHE A 58 7.09 3.83 10.52
N SER A 59 7.73 3.32 9.45
CA SER A 59 8.93 2.50 9.56
C SER A 59 10.09 3.27 10.20
N HIS A 60 10.29 4.51 9.77
CA HIS A 60 11.36 5.36 10.30
C HIS A 60 11.15 5.66 11.79
N GLN A 61 9.91 5.95 12.20
CA GLN A 61 9.58 6.16 13.60
C GLN A 61 9.83 4.89 14.43
N ALA A 62 9.34 3.73 13.98
CA ALA A 62 9.52 2.46 14.69
C ALA A 62 11.00 2.09 14.88
N ILE A 63 11.82 2.28 13.84
CA ILE A 63 13.27 2.02 13.91
C ILE A 63 13.95 2.97 14.91
N ASN A 64 13.58 4.25 14.92
CA ASN A 64 14.15 5.22 15.85
C ASN A 64 13.77 4.92 17.31
N GLU A 65 12.52 4.52 17.56
CA GLU A 65 12.06 4.09 18.88
C GLU A 65 12.81 2.82 19.34
N LEU A 66 12.92 1.81 18.47
CA LEU A 66 13.66 0.58 18.75
C LEU A 66 15.13 0.86 19.06
N SER A 67 15.79 1.71 18.26
CA SER A 67 17.18 2.11 18.48
C SER A 67 17.36 2.78 19.85
N THR A 68 16.45 3.68 20.22
CA THR A 68 16.46 4.38 21.51
C THR A 68 16.28 3.40 22.69
N LYS A 69 15.38 2.43 22.56
CA LYS A 69 15.15 1.40 23.60
C LYS A 69 16.35 0.45 23.72
N VAL A 70 16.96 0.04 22.61
CA VAL A 70 18.20 -0.77 22.62
C VAL A 70 19.35 -0.02 23.27
N GLN A 71 19.52 1.28 22.99
CA GLN A 71 20.51 2.11 23.69
C GLN A 71 20.23 2.20 25.19
N SER A 72 18.96 2.35 25.58
CA SER A 72 18.55 2.36 26.99
C SER A 72 18.88 1.04 27.69
N MET A 73 18.60 -0.11 27.06
CA MET A 73 19.02 -1.43 27.57
C MET A 73 20.53 -1.54 27.72
N ARG A 74 21.30 -1.04 26.74
CA ARG A 74 22.77 -1.07 26.80
C ARG A 74 23.30 -0.25 27.98
N THR A 75 22.75 0.95 28.20
CA THR A 75 23.11 1.80 29.34
C THR A 75 22.75 1.13 30.67
N LEU A 76 21.54 0.58 30.80
CA LEU A 76 21.11 -0.15 32.00
C LEU A 76 22.00 -1.37 32.28
N SER A 77 22.29 -2.17 31.26
CA SER A 77 23.18 -3.34 31.38
C SER A 77 24.60 -2.94 31.81
N SER A 78 25.12 -1.81 31.31
CA SER A 78 26.43 -1.31 31.71
C SER A 78 26.45 -0.84 33.18
N ARG A 79 25.38 -0.21 33.66
CA ARG A 79 25.23 0.22 35.06
C ARG A 79 25.13 -0.99 36.00
N ILE A 80 24.37 -2.01 35.63
CA ILE A 80 24.27 -3.26 36.42
C ILE A 80 25.66 -3.92 36.55
N LYS A 81 26.47 -3.93 35.49
CA LYS A 81 27.83 -4.50 35.52
C LYS A 81 28.84 -3.68 36.34
N GLN A 82 28.57 -2.41 36.58
CA GLN A 82 29.44 -1.53 37.38
C GLN A 82 29.14 -1.61 38.88
N ILE A 83 28.03 -2.23 39.27
CA ILE A 83 27.71 -2.46 40.68
C ILE A 83 28.45 -3.73 41.11
N ASP A 84 29.35 -3.58 42.08
CA ASP A 84 30.10 -4.68 42.70
C ASP A 84 29.16 -5.66 43.41
N ASP A 85 29.55 -6.93 43.52
CA ASP A 85 28.81 -8.19 43.80
C ASP A 85 27.77 -8.25 44.98
N ALA A 86 27.37 -7.14 45.58
CA ALA A 86 26.33 -7.08 46.60
C ALA A 86 24.93 -6.81 45.98
N PRO A 87 23.87 -7.51 46.42
CA PRO A 87 22.50 -7.23 45.98
C PRO A 87 22.05 -5.90 46.60
N SER A 88 22.28 -4.80 45.89
CA SER A 88 21.71 -3.50 46.24
C SER A 88 20.30 -3.38 45.67
N ASP A 89 19.44 -2.60 46.35
CA ASP A 89 18.11 -2.28 45.84
C ASP A 89 18.17 -1.56 44.47
N GLU A 90 19.30 -0.91 44.14
CA GLU A 90 19.56 -0.32 42.82
C GLU A 90 19.67 -1.37 41.70
N VAL A 91 20.30 -2.53 41.96
CA VAL A 91 20.38 -3.62 40.96
C VAL A 91 18.98 -4.16 40.65
N LYS A 92 18.12 -4.30 41.68
CA LYS A 92 16.72 -4.69 41.49
C LYS A 92 15.96 -3.66 40.66
N GLN A 93 16.11 -2.38 40.98
CA GLN A 93 15.45 -1.30 40.24
C GLN A 93 15.91 -1.23 38.77
N TYR A 94 17.19 -1.40 38.47
CA TYR A 94 17.69 -1.45 37.10
C TYR A 94 17.22 -2.69 36.34
N ARG A 95 17.09 -3.83 37.03
CA ARG A 95 16.54 -5.06 36.44
C ARG A 95 15.06 -4.90 36.09
N GLU A 96 14.27 -4.27 36.95
CA GLU A 96 12.86 -3.94 36.68
C GLU A 96 12.72 -2.99 35.48
N GLN A 97 13.55 -1.94 35.42
CA GLN A 97 13.59 -1.04 34.25
C GLN A 97 13.99 -1.78 32.97
N MET A 98 14.92 -2.72 33.05
CA MET A 98 15.35 -3.51 31.90
C MET A 98 14.25 -4.47 31.42
N GLU A 99 13.49 -5.06 32.34
CA GLU A 99 12.32 -5.89 32.00
C GLU A 99 11.21 -5.04 31.35
N GLN A 100 10.99 -3.81 31.82
CA GLN A 100 10.04 -2.89 31.20
C GLN A 100 10.47 -2.51 29.78
N VAL A 101 11.74 -2.15 29.57
CA VAL A 101 12.25 -1.86 28.23
C VAL A 101 12.18 -3.08 27.32
N TYR A 102 12.41 -4.30 27.85
CA TYR A 102 12.26 -5.53 27.09
C TYR A 102 10.81 -5.75 26.62
N LYS A 103 9.81 -5.50 27.48
CA LYS A 103 8.38 -5.54 27.10
C LYS A 103 8.07 -4.52 25.99
N GLU A 104 8.62 -3.32 26.10
CA GLU A 104 8.45 -2.27 25.07
C GLU A 104 9.11 -2.66 23.73
N VAL A 105 10.27 -3.31 23.76
CA VAL A 105 10.92 -3.86 22.56
C VAL A 105 10.09 -4.98 21.92
N LEU A 106 9.48 -5.86 22.72
CA LEU A 106 8.59 -6.90 22.20
C LEU A 106 7.36 -6.30 21.51
N VAL A 107 6.78 -5.23 22.08
CA VAL A 107 5.71 -4.47 21.44
C VAL A 107 6.21 -3.82 20.13
N LEU A 108 7.43 -3.26 20.12
CA LEU A 108 8.05 -2.71 18.92
C LEU A 108 8.26 -3.74 17.80
N LEU A 109 8.55 -4.99 18.15
CA LEU A 109 8.68 -6.08 17.18
C LEU A 109 7.34 -6.43 16.51
N GLN A 110 6.21 -6.26 17.19
CA GLN A 110 4.88 -6.44 16.60
C GLN A 110 4.59 -5.40 15.49
N PHE A 111 5.35 -4.29 15.42
CA PHE A 111 5.26 -3.34 14.29
C PHE A 111 5.90 -3.85 13.01
N GLY A 112 6.79 -4.84 13.09
CA GLY A 112 7.30 -5.51 11.89
C GLY A 112 6.18 -6.14 11.07
N ASP A 113 5.25 -6.82 11.73
CA ASP A 113 4.09 -7.44 11.07
C ASP A 113 3.16 -6.39 10.49
N ARG A 114 2.98 -5.26 11.19
CA ARG A 114 2.13 -4.15 10.73
C ARG A 114 2.72 -3.45 9.51
N LEU A 115 4.03 -3.21 9.51
CA LEU A 115 4.76 -2.69 8.36
C LEU A 115 4.67 -3.63 7.17
N HIS A 116 4.81 -4.93 7.41
CA HIS A 116 4.67 -5.93 6.37
C HIS A 116 3.27 -5.91 5.77
N GLN A 117 2.23 -5.78 6.59
CA GLN A 117 0.84 -5.66 6.14
C GLN A 117 0.61 -4.41 5.26
N GLN A 118 1.15 -3.25 5.67
CA GLN A 118 1.07 -2.01 4.87
C GLN A 118 1.78 -2.15 3.52
N GLN A 119 3.00 -2.70 3.52
CA GLN A 119 3.78 -2.92 2.30
C GLN A 119 3.07 -3.91 1.37
N SER A 120 2.49 -4.98 1.92
CA SER A 120 1.71 -5.94 1.15
C SER A 120 0.48 -5.28 0.50
N GLY A 121 -0.21 -4.38 1.22
CA GLY A 121 -1.33 -3.63 0.63
C GLY A 121 -0.91 -2.70 -0.50
N ILE A 122 0.23 -2.02 -0.38
CA ILE A 122 0.77 -1.19 -1.47
C ILE A 122 1.04 -2.06 -2.71
N VAL A 123 1.66 -3.23 -2.53
CA VAL A 123 1.93 -4.17 -3.62
C VAL A 123 0.62 -4.65 -4.27
N GLU A 124 -0.37 -5.04 -3.47
CA GLU A 124 -1.70 -5.45 -3.96
C GLU A 124 -2.38 -4.32 -4.74
N GLY A 125 -2.31 -3.09 -4.24
CA GLY A 125 -2.88 -1.91 -4.90
C GLY A 125 -2.23 -1.61 -6.25
N VAL A 126 -0.91 -1.73 -6.34
CA VAL A 126 -0.18 -1.61 -7.62
C VAL A 126 -0.58 -2.71 -8.59
N GLN A 127 -0.70 -3.95 -8.13
CA GLN A 127 -1.11 -5.08 -8.98
C GLN A 127 -2.52 -4.90 -9.55
N ILE A 128 -3.45 -4.32 -8.80
CA ILE A 128 -4.79 -3.99 -9.29
C ILE A 128 -4.72 -2.96 -10.41
N ILE A 129 -3.91 -1.90 -10.23
CA ILE A 129 -3.71 -0.87 -11.24
C ILE A 129 -3.06 -1.46 -12.50
N GLU A 130 -2.03 -2.30 -12.35
CA GLU A 130 -1.38 -2.99 -13.46
C GLU A 130 -2.36 -3.87 -14.23
N ALA A 131 -3.16 -4.69 -13.54
CA ALA A 131 -4.17 -5.54 -14.16
C ALA A 131 -5.25 -4.73 -14.91
N ALA A 132 -5.62 -3.55 -14.39
CA ALA A 132 -6.55 -2.65 -15.05
C ALA A 132 -5.95 -2.01 -16.32
N ILE A 133 -4.66 -1.68 -16.30
CA ILE A 133 -3.94 -1.19 -17.49
C ILE A 133 -3.84 -2.29 -18.55
N GLU A 134 -3.50 -3.52 -18.16
CA GLU A 134 -3.38 -4.66 -19.09
C GLU A 134 -4.72 -5.00 -19.78
N ARG A 135 -5.84 -4.78 -19.08
CA ARG A 135 -7.19 -5.04 -19.61
C ARG A 135 -7.84 -3.82 -20.28
N LEU A 136 -7.15 -2.69 -20.35
CA LEU A 136 -7.71 -1.44 -20.88
C LEU A 136 -8.27 -1.59 -22.30
N ASP A 137 -7.57 -2.34 -23.15
CA ASP A 137 -7.96 -2.57 -24.54
C ASP A 137 -9.18 -3.50 -24.69
N SER A 138 -9.44 -4.37 -23.71
CA SER A 138 -10.46 -5.41 -23.79
C SER A 138 -11.70 -5.13 -22.94
N CYS A 139 -11.54 -4.48 -21.79
CA CYS A 139 -12.60 -4.22 -20.82
C CYS A 139 -12.87 -2.72 -20.60
N GLY A 140 -12.02 -1.83 -21.13
CA GLY A 140 -12.11 -0.39 -20.90
C GLY A 140 -11.57 0.03 -19.52
N TRP A 141 -11.78 1.31 -19.17
CA TRP A 141 -11.32 1.90 -17.91
C TRP A 141 -12.48 2.13 -16.95
N ASP A 142 -12.61 1.25 -15.96
CA ASP A 142 -13.50 1.43 -14.81
C ASP A 142 -12.71 1.96 -13.62
N GLU A 143 -12.73 3.28 -13.45
CA GLU A 143 -12.05 3.94 -12.34
C GLU A 143 -12.70 3.64 -10.98
N ASP A 144 -14.03 3.45 -10.95
CA ASP A 144 -14.76 3.28 -9.71
C ASP A 144 -14.48 1.89 -9.12
N GLU A 145 -14.40 0.86 -9.96
CA GLU A 145 -14.00 -0.49 -9.55
C GLU A 145 -12.56 -0.50 -8.97
N ILE A 146 -11.61 0.14 -9.65
CA ILE A 146 -10.22 0.23 -9.18
C ILE A 146 -10.17 0.98 -7.85
N ARG A 147 -10.91 2.09 -7.73
CA ARG A 147 -10.95 2.90 -6.53
C ARG A 147 -11.55 2.16 -5.35
N GLU A 148 -12.65 1.45 -5.55
CA GLU A 148 -13.28 0.63 -4.51
C GLU A 148 -12.32 -0.46 -4.01
N ALA A 149 -11.62 -1.13 -4.93
CA ALA A 149 -10.65 -2.15 -4.56
C ALA A 149 -9.46 -1.56 -3.77
N LEU A 150 -8.96 -0.38 -4.16
CA LEU A 150 -7.94 0.35 -3.39
C LEU A 150 -8.45 0.78 -2.01
N ASP A 151 -9.70 1.22 -1.90
CA ASP A 151 -10.29 1.62 -0.61
C ASP A 151 -10.43 0.42 0.34
N VAL A 152 -10.76 -0.77 -0.19
CA VAL A 152 -10.78 -2.01 0.61
C VAL A 152 -9.39 -2.36 1.13
N ILE A 153 -8.34 -2.23 0.30
CA ILE A 153 -6.95 -2.44 0.72
C ILE A 153 -6.55 -1.42 1.78
N GLU A 154 -6.90 -0.15 1.57
CA GLU A 154 -6.62 0.91 2.54
C GLU A 154 -7.27 0.59 3.87
N GLN A 155 -8.55 0.19 3.90
CA GLN A 155 -9.24 -0.18 5.14
C GLN A 155 -8.57 -1.35 5.86
N LYS A 156 -8.10 -2.36 5.13
CA LYS A 156 -7.39 -3.51 5.73
C LYS A 156 -6.01 -3.13 6.30
N THR A 157 -5.34 -2.18 5.67
CA THR A 157 -3.96 -1.79 5.99
C THR A 157 -3.85 -0.51 6.82
N ARG A 158 -4.98 0.14 7.10
CA ARG A 158 -5.04 1.38 7.86
C ARG A 158 -4.47 1.19 9.25
N VAL A 159 -3.46 1.98 9.56
CA VAL A 159 -2.94 2.21 10.92
C VAL A 159 -3.57 3.51 11.39
N GLU A 160 -4.21 3.52 12.56
CA GLU A 160 -4.79 4.76 13.09
C GLU A 160 -3.65 5.71 13.47
N SER A 161 -3.45 6.76 12.67
CA SER A 161 -2.36 7.73 12.77
C SER A 161 -2.27 8.50 14.10
N ASN A 162 -3.21 8.29 15.02
CA ASN A 162 -3.28 8.94 16.33
C ASN A 162 -3.15 7.97 17.51
N LYS A 163 -3.01 6.66 17.27
CA LYS A 163 -2.75 5.71 18.34
C LYS A 163 -1.26 5.48 18.46
N SER A 164 -0.77 5.71 19.67
CA SER A 164 0.56 5.27 20.03
C SER A 164 0.65 3.77 19.76
N PRO A 165 1.82 3.25 19.36
CA PRO A 165 2.09 1.82 19.36
C PRO A 165 1.68 1.07 20.64
N HIS A 166 1.47 1.78 21.76
CA HIS A 166 0.91 1.24 23.01
C HIS A 166 -0.62 1.15 23.11
N ASP A 167 -1.38 1.86 22.26
CA ASP A 167 -2.85 1.96 22.35
C ASP A 167 -3.59 0.91 21.50
N GLU A 168 -2.92 0.21 20.59
CA GLU A 168 -3.57 -0.81 19.73
C GLU A 168 -3.76 -2.18 20.42
N GLY A 169 -3.34 -2.33 21.68
CA GLY A 169 -3.54 -3.56 22.43
C GLY A 169 -2.61 -4.68 21.96
N SER A 170 -2.11 -5.43 22.94
CA SER A 170 -1.35 -6.66 22.72
C SER A 170 -2.15 -7.57 21.78
N VAL A 171 -1.74 -7.69 20.52
CA VAL A 171 -2.16 -8.80 19.67
C VAL A 171 -1.55 -10.04 20.30
N THR A 172 -2.35 -10.75 21.09
CA THR A 172 -2.02 -12.03 21.70
C THR A 172 -1.76 -13.03 20.57
N PHE A 173 -0.54 -13.57 20.53
CA PHE A 173 -0.20 -14.73 19.72
C PHE A 173 -1.04 -15.94 20.16
N PHE A 174 -1.65 -16.64 19.21
CA PHE A 174 -1.94 -18.07 19.32
C PHE A 174 -0.78 -18.84 18.70
#